data_AF-A0A434BUM0-F1
#
_entry.id   AF-A0A434BUM0-F1
#
_cell.length_a   1.000
_cell.length_b   1.000
_cell.length_c   1.000
_cell.angle_alpha   90.00
_cell.angle_beta   90.00
_cell.angle_gamma   90.00
#
_symmetry.space_group_name_H-M   'P 1'
#
loop_
_entity.id
_entity.type
_entity.pdbx_description
1 polymer ?
#
loop_
_entity_poly.entity_id
_entity_poly.type
_entity_poly.pdbx_seq_one_letter_code
_entity_poly.pdbx_strand_id
1 'polypeptide(L)' 'WTLGGGVAFTPKPNIEVRLAGAVGVLTSGHSGALAGENGYVAGTDVSYDFGNDLVTAISGGLKIKF' A
#
# COMPACT_ATOMS: atom_id res chain seq x y z
N TRP A 1 -3.83 -6.31 -1.92
CA TRP A 1 -2.86 -5.99 -3.00
C TRP A 1 -3.13 -4.57 -3.49
N THR A 2 -2.12 -3.91 -4.07
CA THR A 2 -2.23 -2.51 -4.51
C THR A 2 -1.57 -2.36 -5.88
N LEU A 3 -2.24 -1.63 -6.78
CA LEU A 3 -1.72 -1.25 -8.09
C LEU A 3 -1.59 0.26 -8.17
N GLY A 4 -0.47 0.73 -8.71
CA GLY A 4 -0.18 2.15 -8.89
C GLY A 4 0.25 2.47 -10.31
N GLY A 5 0.02 3.71 -10.71
CA GLY A 5 0.40 4.24 -12.00
C GLY A 5 0.57 5.75 -11.96
N GLY A 6 1.27 6.29 -12.95
CA GLY A 6 1.50 7.72 -13.04
C GLY A 6 2.03 8.16 -14.38
N VAL A 7 1.96 9.47 -14.60
CA VAL A 7 2.44 10.16 -15.79
C VAL A 7 3.45 11.23 -15.39
N ALA A 8 4.44 11.42 -16.24
CA ALA A 8 5.36 12.55 -16.17
C ALA A 8 5.29 13.33 -17.47
N PHE A 9 5.19 14.65 -17.37
CA PHE A 9 5.09 15.55 -18.50
C PHE A 9 6.09 16.70 -18.35
N THR A 10 6.86 16.96 -19.40
CA THR A 10 7.92 17.97 -19.42
C THR A 10 7.54 19.05 -20.43
N PRO A 11 6.70 20.05 -20.05
CA PRO A 11 6.24 21.09 -20.97
C PRO A 11 7.38 22.00 -21.46
N LYS A 12 8.47 22.11 -20.68
CA LYS A 12 9.68 22.84 -21.02
C LYS A 12 10.89 22.07 -20.52
N PRO A 13 12.10 22.21 -21.10
CA PRO A 13 13.29 21.46 -20.67
C PRO A 13 13.64 21.59 -19.18
N ASN A 14 13.23 22.71 -18.57
CA ASN A 14 13.49 23.07 -17.18
C ASN A 14 12.30 22.82 -16.23
N ILE A 15 11.15 22.36 -16.72
CA ILE A 15 9.95 22.11 -15.92
C ILE A 15 9.45 20.70 -16.18
N GLU A 16 9.34 19.90 -15.14
CA GLU A 16 8.74 18.57 -15.19
C GLU A 16 7.63 18.45 -14.14
N VAL A 17 6.46 17.99 -14.59
CA VAL A 17 5.26 17.78 -13.78
C VAL A 17 5.00 16.28 -13.70
N ARG A 18 4.72 15.77 -12.49
CA ARG A 18 4.40 14.37 -12.24
C ARG A 18 3.05 14.27 -11.54
N LEU A 19 2.23 13.33 -12.00
CA LEU A 19 0.98 12.96 -11.35
C LEU A 19 0.89 11.44 -11.28
N ALA A 20 0.63 10.90 -10.09
CA ALA A 20 0.52 9.48 -9.87
C ALA A 20 -0.60 9.17 -8.88
N GLY A 21 -1.08 7.93 -8.92
CA GLY A 21 -2.06 7.42 -7.98
C GLY A 21 -1.91 5.91 -7.78
N ALA A 22 -2.53 5.42 -6.72
CA ALA A 22 -2.63 3.99 -6.44
C ALA A 22 -4.01 3.64 -5.89
N VAL A 23 -4.46 2.44 -6.22
CA VAL A 23 -5.67 1.82 -5.70
C VAL A 23 -5.37 0.38 -5.30
N GLY A 24 -5.92 -0.04 -4.17
CA GLY A 24 -5.71 -1.37 -3.64
C GLY A 24 -6.83 -1.80 -2.71
N VAL A 25 -6.81 -3.09 -2.40
CA VAL A 25 -7.72 -3.71 -1.44
C VAL A 25 -6.90 -4.42 -0.37
N LEU A 26 -7.23 -4.18 0.90
CA LEU A 26 -6.87 -5.09 1.97
C LEU A 26 -7.88 -6.23 1.97
N THR A 27 -7.38 -7.44 1.92
CA THR A 27 -8.20 -8.64 2.09
C THR A 27 -8.28 -8.97 3.57
N SER A 28 -9.47 -9.36 4.00
CA SER A 28 -9.79 -9.73 5.38
C SER A 28 -8.95 -10.90 5.87
N GLY A 29 -8.81 -11.01 7.18
CA GLY A 29 -8.13 -12.12 7.81
C GLY A 29 -8.25 -12.08 9.32
N HIS A 30 -7.67 -13.10 9.94
CA HIS A 30 -7.60 -13.27 11.38
C HIS A 30 -6.15 -13.39 11.80
N SER A 31 -5.79 -12.71 12.88
CA SER A 31 -4.53 -12.91 13.60
C SER A 31 -4.84 -13.47 14.97
N GLY A 32 -4.15 -14.54 15.38
CA GLY A 32 -4.37 -15.20 16.64
C GLY A 32 -3.47 -16.42 16.81
N ALA A 33 -3.80 -17.26 17.80
CA ALA A 33 -2.97 -18.39 18.17
C ALA A 33 -2.92 -19.46 17.06
N LEU A 34 -1.71 -19.91 16.72
CA LEU A 34 -1.46 -20.96 15.72
C LEU A 34 -0.67 -22.10 16.37
N ALA A 35 -1.16 -23.33 16.22
CA ALA A 35 -0.46 -24.53 16.66
C ALA A 35 0.39 -25.08 15.50
N GLY A 36 1.70 -25.14 15.69
CA GLY A 36 2.63 -25.81 14.79
C GLY A 36 2.46 -27.34 14.85
N GLU A 37 2.96 -28.04 13.84
CA GLU A 37 2.86 -29.52 13.74
C GLU A 37 3.53 -30.24 14.91
N ASN A 38 4.46 -29.58 15.60
CA ASN A 38 5.15 -30.06 16.80
C ASN A 38 4.40 -29.74 18.11
N GLY A 39 3.18 -29.20 18.05
CA GLY A 39 2.38 -28.83 19.21
C GLY A 39 2.75 -27.49 19.86
N TYR A 40 3.71 -26.74 19.30
CA TYR A 40 4.05 -25.41 19.77
C TYR A 40 2.95 -24.40 19.38
N VAL A 41 2.43 -23.63 20.34
CA VAL A 41 1.39 -22.62 20.09
C VAL A 41 2.03 -21.23 20.10
N ALA A 42 1.96 -20.53 18.97
CA ALA A 42 2.45 -19.16 18.79
C ALA A 42 1.28 -18.16 18.77
N GLY A 43 1.47 -16.93 19.27
CA GLY A 43 0.47 -15.85 19.14
C GLY A 43 -0.68 -15.91 20.16
N THR A 44 -0.42 -16.30 21.40
CA THR A 44 -1.43 -16.45 22.46
C THR A 44 -1.84 -15.16 23.15
N ASP A 45 -1.03 -14.11 23.05
CA ASP A 45 -1.21 -12.90 23.84
C ASP A 45 -2.28 -11.95 23.29
N VAL A 46 -2.43 -11.92 21.95
CA VAL A 46 -3.36 -11.00 21.27
C VAL A 46 -3.94 -11.68 20.02
N SER A 47 -5.26 -11.56 19.84
CA SER A 47 -5.96 -11.90 18.60
C SER A 47 -6.84 -10.75 18.12
N TYR A 48 -7.00 -10.63 16.81
CA TYR A 48 -7.87 -9.64 16.18
C TYR A 48 -8.30 -10.09 14.78
N ASP A 49 -9.51 -9.67 14.41
CA ASP A 49 -10.08 -9.83 13.08
C ASP A 49 -9.98 -8.50 12.31
N PHE A 50 -9.67 -8.59 11.03
CA PHE A 50 -9.67 -7.43 10.14
C PHE A 50 -10.47 -7.72 8.87
N GLY A 51 -11.22 -6.70 8.43
CA GLY A 51 -12.13 -6.77 7.30
C GLY A 51 -11.47 -6.47 5.96
N ASN A 52 -12.30 -6.42 4.92
CA ASN A 52 -11.89 -5.93 3.61
C ASN A 52 -11.97 -4.41 3.58
N ASP A 53 -10.85 -3.75 3.26
CA ASP A 53 -10.79 -2.28 3.21
C ASP A 53 -10.24 -1.78 1.87
N LEU A 54 -10.68 -0.59 1.47
CA LEU A 54 -10.17 0.11 0.29
C LEU A 54 -8.96 0.97 0.66
N VAL A 55 -7.90 0.91 -0.15
CA VAL A 55 -6.74 1.80 -0.07
C VAL A 55 -6.62 2.61 -1.34
N THR A 56 -6.51 3.92 -1.19
CA THR A 56 -6.25 4.83 -2.30
C THR A 56 -5.19 5.86 -1.93
N ALA A 57 -4.42 6.30 -2.91
CA ALA A 57 -3.44 7.36 -2.75
C ALA A 57 -3.33 8.19 -4.03
N ILE A 58 -3.02 9.47 -3.87
CA ILE A 58 -2.69 10.39 -4.96
C ILE A 58 -1.39 11.12 -4.62
N SER A 59 -0.55 11.34 -5.63
CA SER A 59 0.73 12.02 -5.49
C SER A 59 0.98 12.95 -6.67
N GLY A 60 1.50 14.15 -6.39
CA GLY A 60 1.87 15.14 -7.38
C GLY A 60 3.27 15.68 -7.11
N GLY A 61 3.99 16.08 -8.15
CA GLY A 61 5.32 16.64 -8.02
C GLY A 61 5.65 17.64 -9.13
N LEU A 62 6.41 18.68 -8.75
CA LEU A 62 6.96 19.68 -9.66
C LEU A 62 8.48 19.71 -9.49
N LYS A 63 9.22 19.55 -10.59
CA LYS A 63 10.68 19.72 -10.63
C LYS A 63 11.02 20.92 -11.51
N ILE A 64 11.86 21.80 -10.97
CA ILE A 64 12.41 22.98 -11.67
C ILE A 64 13.93 22.81 -11.73
N LYS A 65 14.52 23.00 -12.92
CA LYS A 65 15.98 22.99 -13.13
C LYS A 65 16.46 24.42 -13.39
N PHE A 66 17.55 24.82 -12.73
CA PHE A 66 18.22 26.11 -12.88
C PHE A 66 19.46 25.98 -13.75
#